data_AF-A0A362XA67-F1
#
_entry.id   AF-A0A362XA67-F1
#
_cell.length_a   1.000
_cell.length_b   1.000
_cell.length_c   1.000
_cell.angle_alpha   90.00
_cell.angle_beta   90.00
_cell.angle_gamma   90.00
#
_symmetry.space_group_name_H-M   'P 1'
#
loop_
_entity.id
_entity.type
_entity.pdbx_description
1 polymer ?
#
loop_
_entity_poly.entity_id
_entity_poly.type
_entity_poly.pdbx_seq_one_letter_code
_entity_poly.pdbx_strand_id
1 'polypeptide(L)'
;MRLTELILILLISNLTFGQNKYVGIYNDRFSESIELKSDSTFVHNYRFDLSSSWTTGKWKVSNDTIYFKTELVSDSLQVRDSNGNKIKDSLVLSADLKINRIELNEFIMLSLSSGGQNRVKPPNKLYWKRNKLYRINENGTLYLRKVKAFWTDKKNKTYFRKEIN
;
A
#
# COMPACT_ATOMS: atom_id res chain seq x y z
N MET A 1 -30.64 -18.51 -32.49
CA MET A 1 -29.22 -18.21 -32.23
C MET A 1 -28.39 -18.95 -33.25
N ARG A 2 -27.62 -18.24 -34.07
CA ARG A 2 -26.72 -18.85 -35.06
C ARG A 2 -25.48 -19.37 -34.34
N LEU A 3 -24.89 -20.46 -34.85
CA LEU A 3 -23.68 -21.07 -34.28
C LEU A 3 -22.54 -20.05 -34.08
N THR A 4 -22.45 -19.07 -34.97
CA THR A 4 -21.50 -17.95 -34.91
C THR A 4 -21.68 -17.05 -33.69
N GLU A 5 -22.92 -16.79 -33.27
CA GLU A 5 -23.24 -15.98 -32.08
C GLU A 5 -22.81 -16.70 -30.81
N LEU A 6 -22.96 -18.03 -30.78
CA LEU A 6 -22.60 -18.89 -29.64
C LEU A 6 -21.08 -18.96 -29.43
N ILE A 7 -20.33 -19.04 -30.54
CA ILE A 7 -18.85 -19.01 -30.54
C ILE A 7 -18.34 -17.65 -30.05
N LEU A 8 -18.97 -16.55 -30.47
CA LEU A 8 -18.60 -15.20 -30.06
C LEU A 8 -18.78 -15.00 -28.54
N ILE A 9 -19.90 -15.48 -27.98
CA ILE A 9 -20.17 -15.40 -26.53
C ILE A 9 -19.13 -16.21 -25.73
N LEU A 10 -18.74 -17.40 -26.20
CA LEU A 10 -17.70 -18.22 -25.56
C LEU A 10 -16.31 -17.55 -25.61
N LEU A 11 -15.96 -16.93 -26.73
CA LEU A 11 -14.70 -16.20 -26.87
C LEU A 11 -14.64 -14.97 -25.94
N ILE A 12 -15.74 -14.23 -25.83
CA ILE A 12 -15.85 -13.07 -24.91
C ILE A 12 -15.77 -13.52 -23.44
N SER A 13 -16.33 -14.69 -23.10
CA SER A 13 -16.27 -15.20 -21.72
C SER A 13 -14.86 -15.61 -21.26
N ASN A 14 -13.93 -15.86 -22.19
CA ASN A 14 -12.51 -16.08 -21.86
C ASN A 14 -11.72 -14.76 -21.75
N LEU A 15 -12.28 -13.65 -22.25
CA LEU A 15 -11.71 -12.31 -22.13
C LEU A 15 -12.20 -11.57 -20.88
N THR A 16 -13.20 -12.10 -20.17
CA THR A 16 -13.59 -11.56 -18.88
C THR A 16 -12.47 -11.89 -17.88
N PHE A 17 -11.74 -10.86 -17.49
CA PHE A 17 -10.71 -10.91 -16.46
C PHE A 17 -11.29 -11.59 -15.21
N GLY A 18 -10.99 -12.87 -15.05
CA GLY A 18 -11.24 -13.59 -13.81
C GLY A 18 -10.64 -12.75 -12.68
N GLN A 19 -11.42 -12.52 -11.63
CA GLN A 19 -11.01 -11.72 -10.47
C GLN A 19 -9.59 -12.12 -10.09
N ASN A 20 -8.67 -11.18 -10.22
CA ASN A 20 -7.27 -11.46 -9.98
C ASN A 20 -7.13 -11.97 -8.54
N LYS A 21 -6.69 -13.22 -8.36
CA LYS A 21 -6.66 -13.91 -7.05
C LYS A 21 -5.90 -13.12 -5.98
N TYR A 22 -4.97 -12.26 -6.40
CA TYR A 22 -4.20 -11.37 -5.54
C TYR A 22 -4.96 -10.11 -5.12
N VAL A 23 -5.85 -9.56 -5.95
CA VAL A 23 -6.58 -8.29 -5.67
C VAL A 23 -7.45 -8.41 -4.43
N GLY A 24 -7.43 -7.40 -3.57
CA GLY A 24 -8.20 -7.32 -2.33
C GLY A 24 -7.42 -6.66 -1.19
N ILE A 25 -8.08 -6.52 -0.04
CA ILE A 25 -7.51 -5.95 1.17
C ILE A 25 -6.93 -7.08 2.02
N TYR A 26 -5.71 -6.90 2.51
CA TYR A 26 -5.01 -7.84 3.39
C TYR A 26 -4.64 -7.14 4.67
N ASN A 27 -5.15 -7.65 5.80
CA ASN A 27 -4.90 -7.09 7.12
C ASN A 27 -4.03 -8.05 7.93
N ASP A 28 -3.04 -7.52 8.65
CA ASP A 28 -2.30 -8.28 9.64
C ASP A 28 -2.92 -8.13 11.05
N ARG A 29 -2.26 -8.70 12.07
CA ARG A 29 -2.70 -8.60 13.47
C ARG A 29 -2.14 -7.38 14.21
N PHE A 30 -1.26 -6.61 13.58
CA PHE A 30 -0.49 -5.52 14.16
C PHE A 30 -0.81 -4.18 13.49
N SER A 31 -2.05 -4.05 13.01
CA SER A 31 -2.62 -2.83 12.44
C SER A 31 -1.92 -2.32 11.18
N GLU A 32 -1.41 -3.26 10.39
CA GLU A 32 -0.89 -3.02 9.06
C GLU A 32 -1.85 -3.62 8.02
N SER A 33 -2.10 -2.88 6.95
CA SER A 33 -2.92 -3.33 5.83
C SER A 33 -2.25 -3.07 4.49
N ILE A 34 -2.55 -3.95 3.53
CA ILE A 34 -2.14 -3.83 2.14
C ILE A 34 -3.37 -4.08 1.27
N GLU A 35 -3.78 -3.06 0.53
CA GLU A 35 -4.78 -3.16 -0.52
C GLU A 35 -4.07 -3.34 -1.87
N LEU A 36 -4.40 -4.43 -2.57
CA LEU A 36 -3.96 -4.67 -3.93
C LEU A 36 -5.12 -4.37 -4.88
N LYS A 37 -4.99 -3.33 -5.69
CA LYS A 37 -6.02 -2.88 -6.64
C LYS A 37 -5.85 -3.55 -8.00
N SER A 38 -6.95 -3.65 -8.76
CA SER A 38 -6.98 -4.31 -10.06
C SER A 38 -6.17 -3.61 -11.15
N ASP A 39 -5.89 -2.31 -10.98
CA ASP A 39 -5.08 -1.48 -11.87
C ASP A 39 -3.56 -1.62 -11.62
N SER A 40 -3.13 -2.64 -10.87
CA SER A 40 -1.74 -2.87 -10.47
C SER A 40 -1.15 -1.80 -9.55
N THR A 41 -1.99 -0.99 -8.90
CA THR A 41 -1.59 -0.11 -7.79
C THR A 41 -1.85 -0.76 -6.43
N PHE A 42 -1.10 -0.34 -5.41
CA PHE A 42 -1.33 -0.79 -4.04
C PHE A 42 -1.38 0.38 -3.08
N VAL A 43 -2.07 0.18 -1.96
CA VAL A 43 -2.02 1.08 -0.81
C VAL A 43 -1.59 0.26 0.40
N HIS A 44 -0.54 0.70 1.07
CA HIS A 44 -0.09 0.18 2.34
C HIS A 44 -0.43 1.17 3.43
N ASN A 45 -1.02 0.71 4.51
CA ASN A 45 -1.27 1.52 5.69
C ASN A 45 -0.69 0.83 6.91
N TYR A 46 -0.18 1.64 7.83
CA TYR A 46 0.23 1.25 9.15
C TYR A 46 -0.38 2.24 10.14
N ARG A 47 -0.95 1.72 11.23
CA ARG A 47 -1.47 2.55 12.30
C ARG A 47 -1.26 1.89 13.64
N PHE A 48 -0.47 2.47 14.53
CA PHE A 48 -0.32 1.97 15.88
C PHE A 48 -0.35 3.13 16.86
N ASP A 49 -1.26 3.04 17.83
CA ASP A 49 -1.49 4.10 18.82
C ASP A 49 -1.79 5.45 18.14
N LEU A 50 -0.95 6.48 18.37
CA LEU A 50 -1.04 7.80 17.73
C LEU A 50 -0.18 7.92 16.46
N SER A 51 0.55 6.89 16.06
CA SER A 51 1.42 6.90 14.88
C SER A 51 0.73 6.28 13.67
N SER A 52 0.88 6.91 12.51
CA SER A 52 0.37 6.36 11.25
C SER A 52 1.34 6.56 10.10
N SER A 53 1.26 5.66 9.13
CA SER A 53 1.99 5.75 7.88
C SER A 53 1.12 5.22 6.75
N TRP A 54 1.16 5.87 5.61
CA TRP A 54 0.59 5.32 4.39
C TRP A 54 1.63 5.35 3.27
N THR A 55 1.53 4.43 2.34
CA THR A 55 2.41 4.36 1.18
C THR A 55 1.61 3.85 -0.02
N THR A 56 1.84 4.42 -1.19
CA THR A 56 1.24 3.95 -2.45
C THR A 56 2.31 3.56 -3.45
N GLY A 57 1.90 2.88 -4.52
CA GLY A 57 2.78 2.57 -5.64
C GLY A 57 2.21 1.47 -6.51
N LYS A 58 3.10 0.77 -7.21
CA LYS A 58 2.75 -0.31 -8.14
C LYS A 58 3.13 -1.66 -7.59
N TRP A 59 2.39 -2.69 -8.00
CA TRP A 59 2.73 -4.07 -7.72
C TRP A 59 2.74 -4.92 -8.99
N LYS A 60 3.51 -6.00 -8.95
CA LYS A 60 3.56 -7.03 -9.99
C LYS A 60 3.76 -8.40 -9.36
N VAL A 61 3.48 -9.47 -10.11
CA VAL A 61 3.64 -10.84 -9.61
C VAL A 61 4.60 -11.64 -10.46
N SER A 62 5.42 -12.44 -9.80
CA SER A 62 6.21 -13.51 -10.43
C SER A 62 6.27 -14.69 -9.46
N ASN A 63 5.90 -15.89 -9.92
CA ASN A 63 5.92 -17.13 -9.13
C ASN A 63 5.22 -17.00 -7.76
N ASP A 64 3.97 -16.53 -7.76
CA ASP A 64 3.16 -16.21 -6.56
C ASP A 64 3.81 -15.21 -5.58
N THR A 65 4.93 -14.58 -5.95
CA THR A 65 5.56 -13.51 -5.18
C THR A 65 5.13 -12.18 -5.74
N ILE A 66 4.55 -11.35 -4.88
CA ILE A 66 4.12 -9.99 -5.16
C ILE A 66 5.28 -9.06 -4.86
N TYR A 67 5.67 -8.25 -5.83
CA TYR A 67 6.73 -7.25 -5.73
C TYR A 67 6.12 -5.87 -5.70
N PHE A 68 6.56 -5.05 -4.76
CA PHE A 68 6.09 -3.68 -4.56
C PHE A 68 7.15 -2.68 -5.03
N LYS A 69 6.70 -1.65 -5.73
CA LYS A 69 7.48 -0.48 -6.09
C LYS A 69 6.75 0.75 -5.57
N THR A 70 7.27 1.33 -4.49
CA THR A 70 6.75 2.57 -3.92
C THR A 70 6.84 3.71 -4.92
N GLU A 71 5.77 4.48 -5.04
CA GLU A 71 5.72 5.73 -5.80
C GLU A 71 5.30 6.84 -4.83
N LEU A 72 6.18 7.83 -4.63
CA LEU A 72 5.97 8.89 -3.65
C LEU A 72 5.10 10.00 -4.23
N VAL A 73 4.08 10.42 -3.48
CA VAL A 73 3.24 11.59 -3.78
C VAL A 73 3.92 12.82 -3.18
N SER A 74 4.03 13.90 -3.96
CA SER A 74 4.68 15.12 -3.51
C SER A 74 3.74 16.32 -3.64
N ASP A 75 3.76 17.18 -2.63
CA ASP A 75 3.12 18.49 -2.63
C ASP A 75 4.09 19.57 -3.10
N SER A 76 3.53 20.67 -3.59
CA SER A 76 4.31 21.87 -3.88
C SER A 76 4.35 22.80 -2.66
N LEU A 77 5.52 22.94 -2.06
CA LEU A 77 5.78 23.88 -0.97
C LEU A 77 6.14 25.25 -1.54
N GLN A 78 5.34 26.26 -1.21
CA GLN A 78 5.67 27.65 -1.52
C GLN A 78 6.55 28.22 -0.41
N VAL A 79 7.74 28.70 -0.80
CA VAL A 79 8.68 29.37 0.11
C VAL A 79 8.61 30.87 -0.16
N ARG A 80 8.29 31.63 0.89
CA ARG A 80 8.17 33.09 0.86
C ARG A 80 9.18 33.73 1.79
N ASP A 81 9.54 34.98 1.50
CA ASP A 81 10.33 35.81 2.41
C ASP A 81 9.47 36.32 3.57
N SER A 82 10.09 37.04 4.51
CA SER A 82 9.39 37.68 5.63
C SER A 82 8.36 38.73 5.19
N ASN A 83 8.48 39.22 3.96
CA ASN A 83 7.60 40.24 3.38
C ASN A 83 6.45 39.61 2.56
N GLY A 84 6.35 38.27 2.52
CA GLY A 84 5.33 37.52 1.79
C GLY A 84 5.61 37.31 0.30
N ASN A 85 6.74 37.79 -0.22
CA ASN A 85 7.14 37.59 -1.61
C ASN A 85 7.58 36.15 -1.82
N LYS A 86 7.13 35.56 -2.93
CA LYS A 86 7.55 34.21 -3.32
C LYS A 86 9.04 34.19 -3.66
N ILE A 87 9.80 33.35 -2.95
CA ILE A 87 11.21 33.07 -3.23
C ILE A 87 11.30 31.92 -4.24
N LYS A 88 10.69 30.78 -3.92
CA LYS A 88 10.72 29.57 -4.75
C LYS A 88 9.57 28.62 -4.43
N ASP A 89 9.33 27.67 -5.33
CA ASP A 89 8.58 26.46 -5.00
C ASP A 89 9.55 25.30 -4.76
N SER A 90 9.18 24.34 -3.93
CA SER A 90 9.94 23.11 -3.67
C SER A 90 8.98 21.92 -3.61
N LEU A 91 9.46 20.71 -3.88
CA LEU A 91 8.67 19.50 -3.73
C LEU A 91 8.96 18.87 -2.36
N VAL A 92 7.90 18.51 -1.65
CA VAL A 92 7.97 17.84 -0.35
C VAL A 92 7.02 16.65 -0.34
N LEU A 93 7.28 15.65 0.51
CA LEU A 93 6.38 14.51 0.62
C LEU A 93 5.00 14.97 1.08
N SER A 94 3.98 14.54 0.34
CA SER A 94 2.61 14.84 0.71
C SER A 94 2.22 14.08 1.98
N ALA A 95 1.43 14.72 2.83
CA ALA A 95 0.91 14.11 4.04
C ALA A 95 -0.28 13.17 3.79
N ASP A 96 -0.94 13.29 2.63
CA ASP A 96 -2.05 12.44 2.20
C ASP A 96 -1.96 12.10 0.69
N LEU A 97 -2.96 11.39 0.17
CA LEU A 97 -2.98 10.98 -1.24
C LEU A 97 -3.30 12.12 -2.22
N LYS A 98 -3.60 13.33 -1.73
CA LYS A 98 -4.01 14.47 -2.55
C LYS A 98 -2.82 15.42 -2.74
N ILE A 99 -2.52 15.71 -4.00
CA ILE A 99 -1.47 16.67 -4.32
C ILE A 99 -1.99 18.08 -4.06
N ASN A 100 -1.33 18.80 -3.15
CA ASN A 100 -1.69 20.14 -2.75
C ASN A 100 -0.54 21.14 -2.99
N ARG A 101 -0.88 22.41 -2.92
CA ARG A 101 0.09 23.49 -2.72
C ARG A 101 -0.01 23.94 -1.27
N ILE A 102 1.11 23.85 -0.55
CA ILE A 102 1.18 24.12 0.88
C ILE A 102 2.15 25.26 1.17
N GLU A 103 1.92 25.96 2.27
CA GLU A 103 2.81 27.00 2.77
C GLU A 103 3.76 26.43 3.86
N LEU A 104 4.81 27.19 4.21
CA LEU A 104 5.85 26.70 5.13
C LEU A 104 5.31 26.29 6.50
N ASN A 105 4.38 27.05 7.08
CA ASN A 105 3.80 26.73 8.39
C ASN A 105 3.02 25.41 8.35
N GLU A 106 2.28 25.17 7.27
CA GLU A 106 1.56 23.91 7.07
C GLU A 106 2.53 22.74 6.95
N PHE A 107 3.60 22.89 6.16
CA PHE A 107 4.65 21.88 6.05
C PHE A 107 5.32 21.56 7.40
N ILE A 108 5.59 22.56 8.24
CA ILE A 108 6.13 22.35 9.59
C ILE A 108 5.13 21.55 10.45
N MET A 109 3.85 21.92 10.44
CA MET A 109 2.81 21.21 11.19
C MET A 109 2.65 19.76 10.74
N LEU A 110 2.65 19.50 9.43
CA LEU A 110 2.59 18.15 8.87
C LEU A 110 3.84 17.33 9.22
N SER A 111 5.02 17.97 9.23
CA SER A 111 6.29 17.32 9.57
C SER A 111 6.34 16.89 11.04
N LEU A 112 5.75 17.68 11.93
CA LEU A 112 5.62 17.40 13.37
C LEU A 112 4.50 16.40 13.69
N SER A 113 3.58 16.16 12.75
CA SER A 113 2.52 15.17 12.95
C SER A 113 3.11 13.75 13.03
N SER A 114 2.47 12.92 13.85
CA SER A 114 2.80 11.50 14.00
C SER A 114 2.33 10.65 12.81
N GLY A 115 1.72 11.27 11.81
CA GLY A 115 1.24 10.66 10.58
C GLY A 115 2.06 11.04 9.35
N GLY A 116 1.74 10.42 8.23
CA GLY A 116 2.18 10.86 6.91
C GLY A 116 2.63 9.72 6.01
N GLN A 117 3.32 10.10 4.95
CA GLN A 117 3.70 9.17 3.90
C GLN A 117 5.03 8.46 4.21
N ASN A 118 5.06 7.14 3.99
CA ASN A 118 6.27 6.31 3.99
C ASN A 118 7.14 6.45 5.27
N ARG A 119 6.52 6.75 6.42
CA ARG A 119 7.16 6.76 7.75
C ARG A 119 7.51 5.33 8.19
N VAL A 120 6.65 4.37 7.84
CA VAL A 120 6.89 2.92 7.92
C VAL A 120 6.86 2.36 6.51
N LYS A 121 8.01 1.87 6.04
CA LYS A 121 8.16 1.36 4.68
C LYS A 121 7.35 0.06 4.48
N PRO A 122 6.64 -0.09 3.35
CA PRO A 122 6.01 -1.35 2.99
C PRO A 122 7.07 -2.44 2.75
N PRO A 123 6.71 -3.72 2.87
CA PRO A 123 7.58 -4.81 2.43
C PRO A 123 7.88 -4.71 0.92
N ASN A 124 9.14 -4.92 0.51
CA ASN A 124 9.51 -4.90 -0.92
C ASN A 124 8.85 -6.03 -1.73
N LYS A 125 8.60 -7.16 -1.08
CA LYS A 125 7.95 -8.32 -1.67
C LYS A 125 7.26 -9.18 -0.62
N LEU A 126 6.19 -9.85 -1.02
CA LEU A 126 5.43 -10.79 -0.19
C LEU A 126 5.08 -12.04 -1.00
N TYR A 127 5.14 -13.20 -0.35
CA TYR A 127 4.72 -14.45 -0.97
C TYR A 127 3.23 -14.69 -0.74
N TRP A 128 2.46 -14.89 -1.80
CA TRP A 128 1.04 -15.19 -1.72
C TRP A 128 0.80 -16.70 -1.64
N LYS A 129 0.00 -17.14 -0.66
CA LYS A 129 -0.46 -18.53 -0.59
C LYS A 129 -1.79 -18.64 0.16
N ARG A 130 -2.82 -19.14 -0.53
CA ARG A 130 -4.16 -19.39 0.04
C ARG A 130 -4.74 -18.16 0.74
N ASN A 131 -4.87 -17.05 0.00
CA ASN A 131 -5.43 -15.78 0.50
C ASN A 131 -4.66 -15.17 1.68
N LYS A 132 -3.34 -15.40 1.73
CA LYS A 132 -2.44 -14.84 2.74
C LYS A 132 -1.18 -14.31 2.08
N LEU A 133 -0.64 -13.22 2.61
CA LEU A 133 0.65 -12.66 2.23
C LEU A 133 1.66 -12.90 3.34
N TYR A 134 2.73 -13.62 3.01
CA TYR A 134 3.81 -13.95 3.92
C TYR A 134 5.00 -13.04 3.65
N ARG A 135 5.57 -12.49 4.72
CA ARG A 135 6.85 -11.77 4.66
C ARG A 135 7.95 -12.73 4.23
N ILE A 136 8.89 -12.22 3.44
CA ILE A 136 10.07 -12.96 2.97
C ILE A 136 11.29 -12.39 3.71
N ASN A 137 12.07 -13.27 4.34
CA ASN A 137 13.32 -12.92 5.01
C ASN A 137 14.39 -12.52 4.02
N GLU A 138 15.45 -11.88 4.50
CA GLU A 138 16.62 -11.51 3.69
C GLU A 138 17.26 -12.71 3.00
N ASN A 139 17.28 -13.87 3.65
CA ASN A 139 17.77 -15.14 3.08
C ASN A 139 16.80 -15.80 2.08
N GLY A 140 15.70 -15.15 1.71
CA GLY A 140 14.70 -15.65 0.76
C GLY A 140 13.68 -16.63 1.32
N THR A 141 13.80 -17.05 2.59
CA THR A 141 12.82 -17.96 3.22
C THR A 141 11.57 -17.21 3.71
N LEU A 142 10.46 -17.94 3.90
CA LEU A 142 9.24 -17.34 4.45
C LEU A 142 9.38 -17.04 5.95
N TYR A 143 8.97 -15.86 6.36
CA TYR A 143 8.87 -15.49 7.78
C TYR A 143 7.57 -16.04 8.38
N LEU A 144 7.67 -17.19 9.05
CA LEU A 144 6.54 -17.92 9.65
C LEU A 144 6.46 -17.79 11.17
N ARG A 145 7.32 -16.95 11.78
CA ARG A 145 7.37 -16.79 13.24
C ARG A 145 6.08 -16.18 13.76
N LYS A 146 5.73 -16.52 15.00
CA LYS A 146 4.63 -15.87 15.74
C LYS A 146 5.23 -14.91 16.75
N VAL A 147 4.66 -13.72 16.85
CA VAL A 147 5.12 -12.64 17.75
C VAL A 147 4.11 -12.46 18.88
N LYS A 148 4.61 -12.25 20.10
CA LYS A 148 3.78 -12.01 21.29
C LYS A 148 3.12 -10.64 21.18
N ALA A 149 1.84 -10.54 21.55
CA ALA A 149 1.15 -9.25 21.59
C ALA A 149 1.66 -8.38 22.76
N PHE A 150 1.51 -7.05 22.64
CA PHE A 150 2.05 -6.10 23.62
C PHE A 150 1.50 -6.33 25.05
N TRP A 151 0.21 -6.66 25.17
CA TRP A 151 -0.50 -6.79 26.46
C TRP A 151 -0.82 -8.22 26.89
N THR A 152 -0.48 -9.23 26.09
CA THR A 152 -0.86 -10.64 26.40
C THR A 152 0.25 -11.61 26.03
N ASP A 153 0.30 -12.76 26.69
CA ASP A 153 1.19 -13.88 26.32
C ASP A 153 0.81 -14.57 25.00
N LYS A 154 -0.28 -14.13 24.37
CA LYS A 154 -0.76 -14.70 23.11
C LYS A 154 0.22 -14.38 21.98
N LYS A 155 0.67 -15.44 21.30
CA LYS A 155 1.49 -15.34 20.08
C LYS A 155 0.61 -15.30 18.84
N ASN A 156 0.71 -14.23 18.06
CA ASN A 156 -0.04 -14.03 16.82
C ASN A 156 0.83 -14.29 15.59
N LYS A 157 0.21 -14.76 14.52
CA LYS A 157 0.88 -14.94 13.22
C LYS A 157 1.08 -13.58 12.56
N THR A 158 2.16 -13.43 11.79
CA THR A 158 2.61 -12.18 11.18
C THR A 158 2.32 -12.07 9.68
N TYR A 159 1.54 -13.00 9.13
CA TYR A 159 1.06 -12.88 7.75
C TYR A 159 -0.12 -11.91 7.68
N PHE A 160 -0.32 -11.31 6.51
CA PHE A 160 -1.55 -10.61 6.21
C PHE A 160 -2.60 -11.61 5.73
N ARG A 161 -3.83 -11.47 6.20
CA ARG A 161 -4.97 -12.30 5.78
C ARG A 161 -5.85 -11.46 4.87
N LYS A 162 -6.23 -12.03 3.72
CA LYS A 162 -7.22 -11.40 2.84
C LYS A 162 -8.54 -11.26 3.58
N GLU A 163 -9.11 -10.07 3.54
CA GLU A 163 -10.47 -9.80 3.99
C GLU A 163 -11.45 -10.55 3.10
N ILE A 164 -12.46 -11.15 3.74
CA ILE A 164 -13.54 -11.86 3.05
C ILE A 164 -14.77 -10.99 3.30
N ASN A 165 -15.22 -10.30 2.27
CA ASN A 165 -16.51 -9.63 2.26
C ASN A 165 -17.63 -10.65 2.04
#